data_AF-A0A3N1PFV2-F1
#
_entry.id   AF-A0A3N1PFV2-F1
#
_cell.length_a   1.000
_cell.length_b   1.000
_cell.length_c   1.000
_cell.angle_alpha   90.00
_cell.angle_beta   90.00
_cell.angle_gamma   90.00
#
_symmetry.space_group_name_H-M   'P 1'
#
loop_
_entity.id
_entity.type
_entity.pdbx_description
1 polymer ?
#
loop_
_entity_poly.entity_id
_entity_poly.type
_entity_poly.pdbx_seq_one_letter_code
_entity_poly.pdbx_strand_id
1 'polypeptide(L)'
;MASISSQQVLALAKALLDSAQQGNWQQLAQLDRQVARLMGQLGHEPKALAPAVAQLASAHGQARALAEQQMQRLQQTLNKHQDRQEGLRAYQQLEDF
;
A
#
# COMPACT_ATOMS: atom_id res chain seq x y z
N MET A 1 28.65 -0.05 -13.45
CA MET A 1 27.22 0.29 -13.29
C MET A 1 26.45 -1.02 -13.28
N ALA A 2 25.70 -1.31 -12.20
CA ALA A 2 24.91 -2.54 -12.14
C ALA A 2 23.76 -2.44 -13.14
N SER A 3 23.75 -3.29 -14.16
CA SER A 3 22.67 -3.34 -15.13
C SER A 3 21.39 -3.81 -14.44
N ILE A 4 20.36 -2.97 -14.40
CA ILE A 4 19.05 -3.35 -13.87
C ILE A 4 18.50 -4.49 -14.73
N SER A 5 18.20 -5.63 -14.11
CA SER A 5 17.67 -6.79 -14.83
C SER A 5 16.14 -6.83 -14.76
N SER A 6 15.52 -7.36 -15.82
CA SER A 6 14.07 -7.60 -15.87
C SER A 6 13.60 -8.44 -14.67
N GLN A 7 14.40 -9.41 -14.25
CA GLN A 7 14.13 -10.24 -13.08
C GLN A 7 14.06 -9.46 -11.76
N GLN A 8 14.91 -8.44 -11.58
CA GLN A 8 14.87 -7.58 -10.40
C GLN A 8 13.59 -6.74 -10.36
N VAL A 9 13.16 -6.20 -11.50
CA VAL A 9 11.92 -5.43 -11.64
C VAL A 9 10.71 -6.30 -11.32
N LEU A 10 10.67 -7.53 -11.83
CA LEU A 10 9.59 -8.49 -11.56
C LEU A 10 9.58 -8.96 -10.11
N ALA A 11 10.74 -9.20 -9.50
CA ALA A 11 10.84 -9.55 -8.08
C ALA A 11 10.32 -8.43 -7.18
N LEU A 12 10.62 -7.17 -7.51
CA LEU A 12 10.08 -6.00 -6.82
C LEU A 12 8.55 -5.90 -6.98
N ALA A 13 8.04 -6.10 -8.20
CA ALA A 13 6.60 -6.09 -8.46
C ALA A 13 5.86 -7.12 -7.60
N LYS A 14 6.39 -8.35 -7.55
CA LYS A 14 5.85 -9.42 -6.71
C LYS A 14 5.92 -9.07 -5.23
N ALA A 15 7.07 -8.63 -4.73
CA ALA A 15 7.25 -8.31 -3.31
C ALA A 15 6.31 -7.19 -2.86
N LEU A 16 6.06 -6.20 -3.73
CA LEU A 16 5.17 -5.08 -3.47
C LEU A 16 3.72 -5.56 -3.32
N LEU A 17 3.26 -6.42 -4.23
CA LEU A 17 1.92 -7.01 -4.16
C LEU A 17 1.76 -7.94 -2.94
N ASP A 18 2.73 -8.82 -2.70
CA ASP A 18 2.72 -9.75 -1.56
C ASP A 18 2.66 -8.98 -0.23
N SER A 19 3.45 -7.90 -0.10
CA SER A 19 3.46 -7.06 1.10
C SER A 19 2.13 -6.33 1.31
N ALA A 20 1.45 -5.90 0.24
CA ALA A 20 0.14 -5.27 0.34
C ALA A 20 -0.95 -6.28 0.73
N GLN A 21 -0.92 -7.49 0.16
CA GLN A 21 -1.86 -8.56 0.48
C GLN A 21 -1.72 -9.05 1.94
N GLN A 22 -0.49 -9.11 2.45
CA GLN A 22 -0.21 -9.46 3.84
C GLN A 22 -0.51 -8.33 4.83
N GLY A 23 -0.86 -7.13 4.34
CA GLY A 23 -1.09 -5.95 5.18
C GLY A 23 0.17 -5.41 5.86
N ASN A 24 1.36 -5.75 5.36
CA ASN A 24 2.61 -5.23 5.89
C ASN A 24 2.91 -3.85 5.31
N TRP A 25 2.20 -2.82 5.79
CA TRP A 25 2.25 -1.47 5.24
C TRP A 25 3.62 -0.80 5.36
N GLN A 26 4.39 -1.12 6.40
CA GLN A 26 5.74 -0.58 6.57
C GLN A 26 6.69 -1.12 5.49
N GLN A 27 6.65 -2.42 5.23
CA GLN A 27 7.43 -3.04 4.16
C GLN A 27 6.98 -2.52 2.79
N LEU A 28 5.67 -2.36 2.57
CA LEU A 28 5.13 -1.78 1.34
C LEU A 28 5.71 -0.37 1.07
N ALA A 29 5.74 0.50 2.07
CA ALA A 29 6.30 1.85 1.95
C ALA A 29 7.83 1.87 1.73
N GLN A 30 8.55 0.83 2.15
CA GLN A 30 9.98 0.69 1.86
C GLN A 30 10.20 0.24 0.41
N LEU A 31 9.42 -0.75 -0.05
CA LEU A 31 9.45 -1.25 -1.43
C LEU A 31 9.05 -0.17 -2.42
N ASP A 32 8.04 0.63 -2.10
CA ASP A 32 7.61 1.78 -2.92
C ASP A 32 8.76 2.80 -3.13
N ARG A 33 9.48 3.12 -2.05
CA ARG A 33 10.67 3.99 -2.13
C ARG A 33 11.83 3.36 -2.93
N GLN A 34 11.91 2.04 -3.00
CA GLN A 34 12.89 1.36 -3.86
C GLN A 34 12.46 1.43 -5.32
N VAL A 35 11.17 1.23 -5.61
CA VAL A 35 10.59 1.39 -6.94
C VAL A 35 10.81 2.81 -7.47
N ALA A 36 10.53 3.84 -6.67
CA ALA A 36 10.76 5.23 -7.07
C ALA A 36 12.22 5.51 -7.43
N ARG A 37 13.17 4.97 -6.64
CA ARG A 37 14.60 5.08 -6.94
C ARG A 37 14.98 4.34 -8.22
N LEU A 38 14.45 3.15 -8.42
CA LEU A 38 14.74 2.33 -9.60
C LEU A 38 14.19 2.99 -10.87
N MET A 39 12.98 3.55 -10.81
CA MET A 39 12.40 4.34 -11.91
C MET A 39 13.21 5.61 -12.21
N GLY A 40 13.69 6.31 -11.18
CA GLY A 40 14.55 7.47 -11.35
C GLY A 40 15.91 7.14 -11.99
N GLN A 41 16.44 5.94 -11.74
CA GLN A 41 17.67 5.45 -12.36
C GLN A 41 17.47 4.96 -13.80
N LEU A 42 16.27 4.44 -14.12
CA LEU A 42 15.97 3.93 -15.46
C LEU A 42 15.88 5.02 -16.52
N GLY A 43 15.53 6.27 -16.17
CA GLY A 43 15.63 7.46 -17.03
C GLY A 43 14.92 7.34 -18.40
N HIS A 44 15.58 6.70 -19.35
CA HIS A 44 15.01 6.24 -20.62
C HIS A 44 14.89 4.72 -20.60
N GLU A 45 13.66 4.22 -20.52
CA GLU A 45 13.37 2.80 -20.40
C GLU A 45 13.98 2.00 -21.58
N PRO A 46 14.87 1.05 -21.32
CA PRO A 46 15.32 0.12 -22.35
C PRO A 46 14.09 -0.65 -22.84
N LYS A 47 13.85 -0.72 -24.16
CA LYS A 47 12.71 -1.47 -24.74
C LYS A 47 12.60 -2.92 -24.23
N ALA A 48 13.73 -3.51 -23.83
CA ALA A 48 13.78 -4.85 -23.24
C ALA A 48 13.16 -4.95 -21.83
N LEU A 49 13.08 -3.86 -21.07
CA LEU A 49 12.51 -3.80 -19.72
C LEU A 49 11.04 -3.36 -19.69
N ALA A 50 10.53 -2.78 -20.79
CA ALA A 50 9.14 -2.35 -20.95
C ALA A 50 8.08 -3.33 -20.41
N PRO A 51 8.13 -4.66 -20.72
CA PRO A 51 7.14 -5.58 -20.19
C PRO A 51 7.24 -5.77 -18.66
N ALA A 52 8.45 -5.72 -18.10
CA ALA A 52 8.66 -5.88 -16.66
C ALA A 52 8.20 -4.65 -15.88
N VAL A 53 8.46 -3.45 -16.42
CA VAL A 53 8.00 -2.19 -15.83
C VAL A 53 6.49 -2.05 -15.93
N ALA A 54 5.87 -2.48 -17.04
CA ALA A 54 4.42 -2.53 -17.16
C ALA A 54 3.79 -3.44 -16.08
N GLN A 55 4.41 -4.59 -15.80
CA GLN A 55 3.97 -5.47 -14.69
C GLN A 55 4.17 -4.82 -13.32
N LEU A 56 5.29 -4.11 -13.11
CA LEU A 56 5.53 -3.35 -11.88
C LEU A 56 4.49 -2.25 -11.67
N ALA A 57 4.15 -1.50 -12.71
CA ALA A 57 3.11 -0.46 -12.66
C ALA A 57 1.74 -1.05 -12.32
N SER A 58 1.39 -2.21 -12.90
CA SER A 58 0.16 -2.93 -12.57
C SER A 58 0.14 -3.40 -11.10
N ALA A 59 1.24 -4.01 -10.63
CA ALA A 59 1.37 -4.45 -9.24
C ALA A 59 1.26 -3.29 -8.24
N HIS A 60 1.86 -2.14 -8.58
CA HIS A 60 1.77 -0.91 -7.80
C HIS A 60 0.33 -0.39 -7.71
N GLY A 61 -0.37 -0.32 -8.84
CA GLY A 61 -1.78 0.07 -8.89
C GLY A 61 -2.68 -0.83 -8.03
N GLN A 62 -2.46 -2.15 -8.07
CA GLN A 62 -3.19 -3.12 -7.24
C GLN A 62 -2.89 -2.93 -5.75
N ALA A 63 -1.62 -2.76 -5.38
CA ALA A 63 -1.22 -2.53 -3.99
C ALA A 63 -1.80 -1.22 -3.44
N ARG A 64 -1.86 -0.17 -4.27
CA ARG A 64 -2.52 1.09 -3.92
C ARG A 64 -4.00 0.90 -3.66
N ALA A 65 -4.71 0.18 -4.52
CA ALA A 65 -6.13 -0.12 -4.32
C ALA A 65 -6.38 -0.89 -3.00
N LEU A 66 -5.52 -1.86 -2.68
CA LEU A 66 -5.59 -2.58 -1.39
C LEU A 66 -5.36 -1.65 -0.19
N ALA A 67 -4.39 -0.74 -0.28
CA ALA A 67 -4.12 0.23 0.78
C ALA A 67 -5.30 1.20 0.98
N GLU A 68 -5.90 1.69 -0.12
CA GLU A 68 -7.08 2.55 -0.07
C GLU A 68 -8.29 1.85 0.56
N GLN A 69 -8.53 0.59 0.20
CA GLN A 69 -9.58 -0.23 0.81
C GLN A 69 -9.37 -0.41 2.32
N GLN A 70 -8.14 -0.65 2.74
CA GLN A 70 -7.81 -0.85 4.15
C GLN A 70 -7.92 0.44 4.96
N MET A 71 -7.54 1.58 4.37
CA MET A 71 -7.77 2.90 4.96
C MET A 71 -9.27 3.16 5.18
N GLN A 72 -10.11 2.88 4.18
CA GLN A 72 -11.57 3.03 4.31
C GLN A 72 -12.13 2.14 5.43
N ARG A 73 -11.67 0.88 5.51
CA ARG A 73 -12.09 -0.05 6.57
C ARG A 73 -11.71 0.47 7.96
N LEU A 74 -10.47 0.93 8.13
CA LEU A 74 -9.99 1.47 9.41
C LEU A 74 -10.77 2.73 9.80
N GLN A 75 -11.07 3.61 8.85
CA GLN A 75 -11.89 4.80 9.11
C GLN A 75 -13.30 4.42 9.59
N GLN A 76 -13.94 3.45 8.95
CA GLN A 76 -15.25 2.97 9.39
C GLN A 76 -15.20 2.35 10.79
N THR A 77 -14.14 1.61 11.10
CA THR A 77 -13.93 1.05 12.44
C THR A 77 -13.75 2.15 13.49
N LEU A 78 -12.96 3.18 13.20
CA LEU A 78 -12.77 4.32 14.10
C LEU A 78 -14.09 5.04 14.38
N ASN A 79 -14.87 5.34 13.35
CA ASN A 79 -16.18 6.00 13.51
C ASN A 79 -17.11 5.16 14.41
N LYS A 80 -17.19 3.85 14.17
CA LYS A 80 -18.00 2.94 15.03
C LYS A 80 -17.56 2.95 16.49
N HIS A 81 -16.25 3.06 16.76
CA HIS A 81 -15.75 3.16 18.12
C HIS A 81 -16.10 4.50 18.77
N GLN A 82 -16.04 5.59 18.02
CA GLN A 82 -16.44 6.92 18.49
C GLN A 82 -17.94 6.96 18.82
N ASP A 83 -18.80 6.50 17.90
CA ASP A 83 -20.25 6.43 18.10
C ASP A 83 -20.61 5.61 19.35
N ARG A 84 -19.91 4.49 19.56
CA ARG A 84 -20.11 3.63 20.74
C ARG A 84 -19.69 4.33 22.03
N GLN A 85 -18.59 5.08 22.02
CA GLN A 85 -18.14 5.84 23.20
C GLN A 85 -19.12 6.98 23.54
N GLU A 86 -19.65 7.66 22.53
CA GLU A 86 -20.66 8.70 22.72
C GLU A 86 -21.96 8.12 23.29
N GLY A 87 -22.43 6.99 22.76
CA GLY A 87 -23.59 6.28 23.31
C GLY A 87 -23.39 5.88 24.78
N LEU A 88 -22.24 5.29 25.11
CA LEU A 88 -21.93 4.91 26.50
C LEU A 88 -21.91 6.12 27.46
N ARG A 89 -21.36 7.26 27.02
CA ARG A 89 -21.38 8.50 27.81
C ARG A 89 -22.80 9.04 28.02
N ALA A 90 -23.65 8.98 27.00
CA ALA A 90 -25.05 9.41 27.11
C ALA A 90 -25.83 8.55 28.12
N TYR A 91 -25.59 7.24 28.15
CA TYR A 91 -26.19 6.34 29.15
C TYR A 91 -25.69 6.62 30.58
N GLN A 92 -24.39 6.84 30.77
CA GLN A 92 -23.84 7.19 32.10
C GLN A 92 -24.41 8.50 32.63
N GLN A 93 -24.54 9.52 31.78
CA GLN A 93 -25.15 10.78 32.17
C GLN A 93 -26.62 10.64 32.56
N LEU A 94 -27.37 9.72 31.93
CA LEU A 94 -28.76 9.44 32.29
C LEU A 94 -28.93 8.66 33.59
N GLU A 95 -27.96 7.84 33.99
CA GLU A 95 -27.97 7.11 35.28
C GLU A 95 -27.55 7.99 36.46
N ASP A 96 -26.83 9.08 36.22
CA ASP A 96 -26.41 10.07 37.22
C ASP A 96 -27.48 11.15 37.51
N PHE A 97 -28.62 11.14 36.80
CA PHE A 97 -29.81 11.97 37.05
C PHE A 97 -30.90 11.21 37.80
#